data_AF-F1LBK7-F1
#
_entry.id   AF-F1LBK7-F1
#
_cell.length_a   1.000
_cell.length_b   1.000
_cell.length_c   1.000
_cell.angle_alpha   90.00
_cell.angle_beta   90.00
_cell.angle_gamma   90.00
#
_symmetry.space_group_name_H-M   'P 1'
#
loop_
_entity.id
_entity.type
_entity.pdbx_description
1 polymer ?
#
loop_
_entity_poly.entity_id
_entity_poly.type
_entity_poly.pdbx_seq_one_letter_code
_entity_poly.pdbx_strand_id
1 'polypeptide(L)'
;MGKDRNHCLHQTNRLGRCRSRFFTVEGRRLSRFRHLSEPSCSGSDNDTDEAGCVYLHAVTTRTLFDLVGVLNTSFPDYDFSHIKSESFSLIPNLSSLIGLVDLKLSATVSNYNEIKEALWREIDEVIKVNDCKIYSYQTEYTAVIRSVRME
;
A
#
# COMPACT_ATOMS: atom_id res chain seq x y z
N MET A 1 -26.24 -23.91 -50.23
CA MET A 1 -26.27 -23.16 -48.96
C MET A 1 -24.84 -22.84 -48.53
N GLY A 2 -24.54 -21.57 -48.21
CA GLY A 2 -23.48 -21.20 -47.26
C GLY A 2 -22.07 -20.89 -47.81
N LYS A 3 -21.92 -19.74 -48.47
CA LYS A 3 -20.72 -18.86 -48.50
C LYS A 3 -20.41 -18.43 -47.04
N ASP A 4 -19.18 -18.28 -46.54
CA ASP A 4 -18.21 -17.20 -46.77
C ASP A 4 -16.89 -17.55 -46.01
N ARG A 5 -15.74 -17.66 -46.69
CA ARG A 5 -14.63 -16.69 -46.68
C ARG A 5 -14.68 -15.63 -45.57
N ASN A 6 -13.67 -15.63 -44.68
CA ASN A 6 -13.13 -14.39 -44.11
C ASN A 6 -11.61 -14.51 -43.91
N HIS A 7 -10.92 -13.64 -44.63
CA HIS A 7 -9.49 -13.39 -44.61
C HIS A 7 -9.28 -12.05 -43.91
N CYS A 8 -8.29 -11.99 -43.02
CA CYS A 8 -7.54 -10.84 -42.52
C CYS A 8 -8.27 -9.68 -41.83
N LEU A 9 -7.81 -9.34 -40.62
CA LEU A 9 -7.55 -7.95 -40.20
C LEU A 9 -6.35 -7.95 -39.24
N HIS A 10 -5.18 -7.63 -39.78
CA HIS A 10 -4.18 -6.89 -39.01
C HIS A 10 -4.76 -5.49 -38.75
N GLN A 11 -5.01 -5.15 -37.49
CA GLN A 11 -5.07 -3.75 -37.09
C GLN A 11 -4.27 -3.57 -35.81
N THR A 12 -3.11 -2.94 -35.98
CA THR A 12 -2.37 -2.25 -34.94
C THR A 12 -3.29 -1.32 -34.15
N ASN A 13 -3.25 -1.38 -32.82
CA ASN A 13 -3.64 -0.25 -31.99
C ASN A 13 -2.62 -0.05 -30.86
N ARG A 14 -1.84 1.03 -31.02
CA ARG A 14 -1.13 1.72 -29.96
C ARG A 14 -2.15 2.28 -28.95
N LEU A 15 -1.64 2.57 -27.75
CA LEU A 15 -2.23 3.38 -26.67
C LEU A 15 -3.20 2.67 -25.72
N GLY A 16 -2.72 2.49 -24.49
CA GLY A 16 -3.40 2.99 -23.29
C GLY A 16 -4.67 2.26 -22.87
N ARG A 17 -4.54 1.32 -21.93
CA ARG A 17 -5.45 1.23 -20.78
C ARG A 17 -4.89 0.26 -19.74
N CYS A 18 -4.29 0.79 -18.69
CA CYS A 18 -4.28 0.12 -17.40
C CYS A 18 -5.74 -0.12 -17.01
N ARG A 19 -6.25 -1.33 -17.29
CA ARG A 19 -7.58 -1.75 -16.86
C ARG A 19 -7.51 -1.98 -15.36
N SER A 20 -7.79 -0.92 -14.61
CA SER A 20 -8.20 -1.02 -13.21
C SER A 20 -9.48 -1.85 -13.17
N ARG A 21 -9.38 -3.09 -12.69
CA ARG A 21 -10.54 -3.94 -12.41
C ARG A 21 -11.19 -3.43 -11.13
N PHE A 22 -12.08 -2.47 -11.27
CA PHE A 22 -13.06 -2.16 -10.23
C PHE A 22 -14.04 -3.33 -10.13
N PHE A 23 -14.01 -4.06 -9.02
CA PHE A 23 -15.05 -5.01 -8.69
C PHE A 23 -16.22 -4.26 -8.05
N THR A 24 -17.31 -4.11 -8.81
CA THR A 24 -18.62 -3.72 -8.26
C THR A 24 -19.36 -4.99 -7.85
N VAL A 25 -19.72 -5.13 -6.58
CA VAL A 25 -20.73 -6.10 -6.14
C VAL A 25 -21.94 -5.30 -5.67
N GLU A 26 -23.02 -5.39 -6.43
CA GLU A 26 -24.32 -4.81 -6.10
C GLU A 26 -25.21 -5.87 -5.44
N GLY A 27 -25.66 -5.56 -4.23
CA GLY A 27 -26.99 -5.86 -3.71
C GLY A 27 -27.36 -7.30 -3.35
N ARG A 28 -27.39 -7.61 -2.04
CA ARG A 28 -28.58 -8.22 -1.39
C ARG A 28 -28.80 -7.63 0.00
N ARG A 29 -29.98 -7.03 0.17
CA ARG A 29 -30.57 -6.59 1.44
C ARG A 29 -30.75 -7.78 2.39
N LEU A 30 -30.43 -7.60 3.67
CA LEU A 30 -31.14 -8.28 4.75
C LEU A 30 -31.29 -7.34 5.95
N SER A 31 -32.50 -6.82 6.11
CA SER A 31 -32.91 -6.05 7.28
C SER A 31 -33.12 -6.99 8.47
N ARG A 32 -32.42 -6.79 9.58
CA ARG A 32 -32.92 -7.20 10.90
C ARG A 32 -32.40 -6.26 11.98
N PHE A 33 -33.33 -5.47 12.49
CA PHE A 33 -33.24 -4.62 13.68
C PHE A 33 -32.61 -5.36 14.87
N ARG A 34 -31.64 -4.71 15.54
CA ARG A 34 -31.46 -4.84 17.00
C ARG A 34 -31.13 -3.47 17.60
N HIS A 35 -31.72 -3.28 18.78
CA HIS A 35 -31.85 -2.08 19.58
C HIS A 35 -30.52 -1.41 20.00
N LEU A 36 -30.60 -0.08 20.04
CA LEU A 36 -29.91 0.89 20.91
C LEU A 36 -29.00 0.32 22.01
N SER A 37 -27.72 0.68 21.93
CA SER A 37 -26.86 1.03 23.07
C SER A 37 -25.68 1.84 22.52
N GLU A 38 -25.66 3.15 22.80
CA GLU A 38 -24.45 3.97 22.71
C GLU A 38 -23.53 3.63 23.89
N PRO A 39 -22.23 3.41 23.67
CA PRO A 39 -21.25 3.51 24.75
C PRO A 39 -20.65 4.92 24.75
N SER A 40 -20.84 5.58 25.88
CA SER A 40 -20.31 6.89 26.25
C SER A 40 -18.81 7.03 26.02
N CYS A 41 -18.43 8.21 25.53
CA CYS A 41 -17.06 8.71 25.61
C CYS A 41 -16.63 8.82 27.08
N SER A 42 -15.57 8.12 27.47
CA SER A 42 -14.84 8.40 28.70
C SER A 42 -13.41 8.78 28.31
N GLY A 43 -13.15 10.08 28.35
CA GLY A 43 -11.80 10.63 28.23
C GLY A 43 -10.98 10.22 29.44
N SER A 44 -9.78 9.73 29.18
CA SER A 44 -8.72 9.58 30.18
C SER A 44 -7.55 10.40 29.68
N ASP A 45 -7.43 11.62 30.19
CA ASP A 45 -6.26 12.46 30.03
C ASP A 45 -5.11 11.83 30.83
N ASN A 46 -4.11 11.31 30.14
CA ASN A 46 -2.78 11.10 30.71
C ASN A 46 -1.78 11.70 29.72
N ASP A 47 -1.29 12.89 30.08
CA ASP A 47 -0.13 13.52 29.46
C ASP A 47 1.11 12.71 29.82
N THR A 48 1.68 12.02 28.84
CA THR A 48 3.11 11.69 28.82
C THR A 48 3.59 11.76 27.38
N ASP A 49 4.42 12.75 27.16
CA ASP A 49 5.18 13.10 25.97
C ASP A 49 6.19 12.02 25.60
N GLU A 50 5.76 11.06 24.78
CA GLU A 50 6.67 10.24 23.96
C GLU A 50 6.06 10.13 22.57
N ALA A 51 6.77 10.67 21.57
CA ALA A 51 6.37 10.65 20.17
C ALA A 51 6.50 9.24 19.57
N GLY A 52 5.89 8.25 20.21
CA GLY A 52 5.66 6.94 19.64
C GLY A 52 4.47 7.03 18.69
N CYS A 53 4.72 7.26 17.40
CA CYS A 53 3.66 7.04 16.42
C CYS A 53 3.25 5.57 16.51
N VAL A 54 2.08 5.29 17.07
CA VAL A 54 1.56 3.94 17.15
C VAL A 54 1.27 3.51 15.73
N TYR A 55 2.22 2.81 15.11
CA TYR A 55 1.96 2.07 13.89
C TYR A 55 0.79 1.13 14.20
N LEU A 56 -0.34 1.33 13.53
CA LEU A 56 -1.47 0.41 13.61
C LEU A 56 -0.99 -0.92 13.03
N HIS A 57 -0.67 -1.86 13.93
CA HIS A 57 0.03 -3.10 13.62
C HIS A 57 -0.83 -4.13 12.87
N ALA A 58 -2.11 -3.84 12.63
CA ALA A 58 -3.00 -4.75 11.91
C ALA A 58 -3.75 -4.02 10.78
N VAL A 59 -3.49 -4.45 9.54
CA VAL A 59 -4.27 -4.05 8.36
C VAL A 59 -5.53 -4.92 8.22
N THR A 60 -6.58 -4.37 7.61
CA THR A 60 -7.81 -5.16 7.35
C THR A 60 -7.55 -6.29 6.36
N THR A 61 -8.34 -7.36 6.39
CA THR A 61 -8.22 -8.49 5.44
C THR A 61 -8.32 -8.05 3.98
N ARG A 62 -9.20 -7.08 3.68
CA ARG A 62 -9.32 -6.48 2.34
C ARG A 62 -8.01 -5.84 1.91
N THR A 63 -7.44 -4.99 2.77
CA THR A 63 -6.16 -4.32 2.51
C THR A 63 -5.00 -5.30 2.40
N LEU A 64 -4.97 -6.32 3.26
CA LEU A 64 -3.95 -7.37 3.20
C LEU A 64 -3.97 -8.10 1.86
N PHE A 65 -5.16 -8.45 1.36
CA PHE A 65 -5.31 -9.06 0.04
C PHE A 65 -4.76 -8.17 -1.08
N ASP A 66 -5.08 -6.88 -1.05
CA ASP A 66 -4.60 -5.92 -2.06
C ASP A 66 -3.06 -5.79 -2.01
N LEU A 67 -2.48 -5.66 -0.80
CA LEU A 67 -1.03 -5.53 -0.60
C LEU A 67 -0.26 -6.80 -1.00
N VAL A 68 -0.76 -7.98 -0.64
CA VAL A 68 -0.19 -9.27 -1.06
C VAL A 68 -0.30 -9.44 -2.58
N GLY A 69 -1.39 -8.95 -3.19
CA GLY A 69 -1.55 -8.92 -4.65
C GLY A 69 -0.47 -8.08 -5.35
N VAL A 70 -0.10 -6.92 -4.79
CA VAL A 70 1.01 -6.11 -5.30
C VAL A 70 2.32 -6.88 -5.22
N LEU A 71 2.64 -7.49 -4.07
CA LEU A 71 3.88 -8.27 -3.90
C LEU A 71 3.98 -9.43 -4.88
N ASN A 72 2.91 -10.24 -5.00
CA ASN A 72 2.84 -11.35 -5.96
C ASN A 72 3.03 -10.89 -7.42
N THR A 73 2.61 -9.68 -7.75
CA THR A 73 2.78 -9.12 -9.10
C THR A 73 4.20 -8.56 -9.31
N SER A 74 4.78 -7.93 -8.28
CA SER A 74 6.11 -7.33 -8.35
C SER A 74 7.24 -8.36 -8.30
N PHE A 75 7.05 -9.47 -7.58
CA PHE A 75 8.07 -10.50 -7.37
C PHE A 75 7.49 -11.91 -7.57
N PRO A 76 7.29 -12.35 -8.82
CA PRO A 76 6.58 -13.61 -9.12
C PRO A 76 7.33 -14.87 -8.67
N ASP A 77 8.65 -14.79 -8.45
CA ASP A 77 9.49 -15.90 -8.01
C ASP A 77 9.50 -16.09 -6.48
N TYR A 78 8.81 -15.22 -5.73
CA TYR A 78 8.73 -15.27 -4.28
C TYR A 78 7.36 -15.77 -3.82
N ASP A 79 7.34 -16.61 -2.78
CA ASP A 79 6.10 -17.08 -2.15
C ASP A 79 5.65 -16.14 -1.02
N PHE A 80 4.54 -15.45 -1.24
CA PHE A 80 3.92 -14.53 -0.28
C PHE A 80 2.66 -15.11 0.39
N SER A 81 2.37 -16.41 0.20
CA SER A 81 1.16 -17.07 0.71
C SER A 81 1.03 -17.04 2.25
N HIS A 82 2.15 -16.86 2.95
CA HIS A 82 2.24 -16.90 4.41
C HIS A 82 2.39 -15.52 5.06
N ILE A 83 2.32 -14.43 4.29
CA ILE A 83 2.40 -13.08 4.84
C ILE A 83 1.18 -12.80 5.74
N LYS A 84 1.45 -12.18 6.89
CA LYS A 84 0.41 -11.78 7.85
C LYS A 84 0.19 -10.27 7.85
N SER A 85 -0.93 -9.84 8.44
CA SER A 85 -1.26 -8.43 8.62
C SER A 85 -0.20 -7.65 9.39
N GLU A 86 0.47 -8.30 10.34
CA GLU A 86 1.47 -7.71 11.22
C GLU A 86 2.76 -7.32 10.46
N SER A 87 3.02 -7.98 9.33
CA SER A 87 4.16 -7.64 8.46
C SER A 87 3.97 -6.28 7.75
N PHE A 88 2.80 -5.65 7.87
CA PHE A 88 2.52 -4.33 7.31
C PHE A 88 2.22 -3.30 8.39
N SER A 89 2.69 -2.09 8.17
CA SER A 89 2.43 -0.95 9.07
C SER A 89 2.06 0.28 8.27
N LEU A 90 0.95 0.93 8.66
CA LEU A 90 0.51 2.18 8.05
C LEU A 90 1.48 3.31 8.41
N ILE A 91 1.98 4.04 7.41
CA ILE A 91 2.76 5.26 7.62
C ILE A 91 1.78 6.41 7.84
N PRO A 92 1.94 7.22 8.92
CA PRO A 92 0.93 8.18 9.33
C PRO A 92 0.75 9.35 8.35
N ASN A 93 1.82 9.79 7.68
CA ASN A 93 1.77 10.89 6.73
C ASN A 93 2.92 10.83 5.71
N LEU A 94 2.77 11.58 4.62
CA LEU A 94 3.74 11.64 3.53
C LEU A 94 5.11 12.17 3.97
N SER A 95 5.15 13.16 4.87
CA SER A 95 6.42 13.73 5.35
C SER A 95 7.30 12.67 6.03
N SER A 96 6.70 11.80 6.84
CA SER A 96 7.39 10.65 7.44
C SER A 96 7.94 9.68 6.37
N LEU A 97 7.16 9.38 5.32
CA LEU A 97 7.65 8.55 4.21
C LEU A 97 8.86 9.20 3.53
N ILE A 98 8.75 10.49 3.20
CA ILE A 98 9.83 11.23 2.53
C ILE A 98 11.09 11.20 3.39
N GLY A 99 11.00 11.50 4.68
CA GLY A 99 12.15 11.45 5.58
C GLY A 99 12.81 10.07 5.66
N LEU A 100 12.02 8.98 5.69
CA LEU A 100 12.55 7.61 5.70
C LEU A 100 13.28 7.25 4.41
N VAL A 101 12.73 7.65 3.26
CA VAL A 101 13.33 7.42 1.94
C VAL A 101 14.58 8.27 1.78
N ASP A 102 14.50 9.56 2.12
CA ASP A 102 15.62 10.49 2.07
C ASP A 102 16.81 10.00 2.91
N LEU A 103 16.55 9.54 4.14
CA LEU A 103 17.59 9.01 5.03
C LEU A 103 18.33 7.82 4.40
N LYS A 104 17.61 6.90 3.76
CA LYS A 104 18.22 5.72 3.13
C LYS A 104 18.94 6.05 1.82
N LEU A 105 18.35 6.89 0.98
CA LEU A 105 18.89 7.20 -0.34
C LEU A 105 20.04 8.19 -0.28
N SER A 106 20.00 9.19 0.60
CA SER A 106 21.13 10.10 0.80
C SER A 106 22.41 9.39 1.27
N ALA A 107 22.27 8.30 2.02
CA ALA A 107 23.40 7.48 2.48
C ALA A 107 23.94 6.53 1.40
N THR A 108 23.15 6.19 0.37
CA THR A 108 23.49 5.14 -0.61
C THR A 108 23.68 5.65 -2.04
N VAL A 109 23.16 6.83 -2.36
CA VAL A 109 23.17 7.42 -3.71
C VAL A 109 23.87 8.78 -3.64
N SER A 110 25.04 8.89 -4.27
CA SER A 110 25.94 10.04 -4.15
C SER A 110 25.35 11.37 -4.59
N ASN A 111 24.48 11.38 -5.60
CA ASN A 111 23.83 12.57 -6.16
C ASN A 111 22.33 12.65 -5.82
N TYR A 112 21.90 12.02 -4.73
CA TYR A 112 20.47 11.97 -4.38
C TYR A 112 19.82 13.35 -4.27
N ASN A 113 20.53 14.31 -3.67
CA ASN A 113 20.01 15.67 -3.47
C ASN A 113 19.68 16.39 -4.80
N GLU A 114 20.38 16.06 -5.88
CA GLU A 114 20.13 16.64 -7.21
C GLU A 114 18.88 16.04 -7.89
N ILE A 115 18.61 14.75 -7.63
CA ILE A 115 17.49 14.02 -8.25
C ILE A 115 16.22 13.97 -7.39
N LYS A 116 16.32 14.33 -6.10
CA LYS A 116 15.25 14.22 -5.11
C LYS A 116 13.95 14.89 -5.56
N GLU A 117 14.02 16.15 -5.99
CA GLU A 117 12.83 16.90 -6.42
C GLU A 117 12.16 16.25 -7.63
N ALA A 118 12.95 15.84 -8.62
CA ALA A 118 12.42 15.17 -9.80
C ALA A 118 11.75 13.84 -9.43
N LEU A 119 12.38 13.02 -8.58
CA LEU A 119 11.82 11.76 -8.11
C LEU A 119 10.43 11.94 -7.47
N TRP A 120 10.32 12.85 -6.50
CA TRP A 120 9.05 13.06 -5.79
C TRP A 120 7.97 13.68 -6.68
N ARG A 121 8.35 14.54 -7.63
CA ARG A 121 7.44 15.09 -8.62
C ARG A 121 6.85 14.01 -9.52
N GLU A 122 7.68 13.14 -10.10
CA GLU A 122 7.19 12.06 -10.99
C GLU A 122 6.28 11.08 -10.24
N ILE A 123 6.61 10.76 -8.97
CA ILE A 123 5.74 9.91 -8.13
C ILE A 123 4.37 10.59 -7.92
N ASP A 124 4.34 11.86 -7.51
CA ASP A 124 3.08 12.57 -7.29
C ASP A 124 2.26 12.74 -8.59
N GLU A 125 2.92 12.86 -9.73
CA GLU A 125 2.22 12.91 -11.02
C GLU A 125 1.45 11.62 -11.30
N VAL A 126 2.09 10.46 -11.13
CA VAL A 126 1.54 9.16 -11.53
C VAL A 126 0.50 8.64 -10.53
N ILE A 127 0.75 8.77 -9.23
CA ILE A 127 -0.09 8.13 -8.19
C ILE A 127 -0.81 9.10 -7.26
N LYS A 128 -0.56 10.41 -7.34
CA LYS A 128 -1.12 11.42 -6.42
C LYS A 128 -0.90 11.01 -4.97
N VAL A 129 0.37 10.99 -4.56
CA VAL A 129 0.81 10.34 -3.32
C VAL A 129 0.15 10.94 -2.07
N ASN A 130 -0.25 12.20 -2.12
CA ASN A 130 -1.00 12.87 -1.04
C ASN A 130 -2.39 12.27 -0.78
N ASP A 131 -3.00 11.66 -1.79
CA ASP A 131 -4.34 11.04 -1.69
C ASP A 131 -4.27 9.54 -1.34
N CYS A 132 -3.05 9.02 -1.10
CA CYS A 132 -2.82 7.60 -0.88
C CYS A 132 -2.78 7.23 0.59
N LYS A 133 -3.19 5.98 0.89
CA LYS A 133 -2.80 5.30 2.13
C LYS A 133 -1.46 4.62 1.92
N ILE A 134 -0.49 4.91 2.78
CA ILE A 134 0.89 4.48 2.62
C ILE A 134 1.20 3.36 3.61
N TYR A 135 1.67 2.23 3.11
CA TYR A 135 2.04 1.08 3.94
C TYR A 135 3.52 0.77 3.79
N SER A 136 4.18 0.45 4.91
CA SER A 136 5.50 -0.17 4.93
C SER A 136 5.34 -1.67 5.09
N TYR A 137 6.20 -2.43 4.40
CA TYR A 137 6.30 -3.88 4.53
C TYR A 137 7.63 -4.21 5.23
N GLN A 138 7.57 -5.03 6.27
CA GLN A 138 8.74 -5.56 6.95
C GLN A 138 8.67 -7.08 6.94
N THR A 139 9.80 -7.72 6.62
CA THR A 139 9.90 -9.17 6.72
C THR A 139 10.24 -9.54 8.16
N GLU A 140 9.81 -10.72 8.61
CA GLU A 140 10.18 -11.28 9.92
C GLU A 140 11.71 -11.30 10.14
N TYR A 141 12.49 -11.41 9.05
CA TYR A 141 13.96 -11.40 9.11
C TYR A 141 14.57 -10.01 9.35
N THR A 142 13.88 -8.92 9.00
CA THR A 142 14.38 -7.55 9.22
C THR A 142 14.33 -7.09 10.68
N ALA A 143 13.51 -7.72 11.53
CA ALA A 143 13.49 -7.44 12.97
C ALA A 143 14.78 -7.88 13.69
N VAL A 144 15.47 -8.90 13.16
CA VAL A 144 16.68 -9.48 13.77
C VAL A 144 17.87 -8.51 13.71
N ILE A 145 17.94 -7.66 12.67
CA ILE A 145 19.04 -6.70 12.51
C ILE A 145 18.91 -5.50 13.48
N ARG A 146 17.69 -5.16 13.93
CA ARG A 146 17.47 -4.09 14.92
C ARG A 146 17.93 -4.47 16.33
N SER A 147 18.12 -5.76 16.61
CA SER A 147 18.65 -6.23 17.90
C SER A 147 20.18 -6.28 17.97
N VAL A 148 20.89 -5.99 16.87
CA VAL A 148 22.35 -5.77 16.92
C VAL A 148 22.58 -4.32 17.30
N ARG A 149 22.33 -4.02 18.58
CA ARG A 149 22.84 -2.81 19.23
C ARG A 149 24.37 -2.97 19.19
N MET A 150 25.05 -2.17 18.36
CA MET A 150 26.48 -1.94 18.56
C MET A 150 26.64 -1.31 19.94
N GLU A 151 27.65 -1.81 20.65
CA GLU A 151 28.00 -1.59 22.06
C GLU A 151 27.79 -0.16 22.58
#